data_AF-A0A968BSB4-F1
#
_entry.id   AF-A0A968BSB4-F1
#
_cell.length_a   1.000
_cell.length_b   1.000
_cell.length_c   1.000
_cell.angle_alpha   90.00
_cell.angle_beta   90.00
_cell.angle_gamma   90.00
#
_symmetry.space_group_name_H-M   'P 1'
#
loop_
_entity.id
_entity.type
_entity.pdbx_description
1 polymer ?
#
loop_
_entity_poly.entity_id
_entity_poly.type
_entity_poly.pdbx_seq_one_letter_code
_entity_poly.pdbx_strand_id
1 'polypeptide(L)'
;MCEAGRILHHLKNNVEDPRNTVLIVGWQAPHTLGRRLVEGQSTVKIFGEEYRLKARVETINGFSAHADRNELLDYANQVGAQRLKSVFVVHGEEASSQALAYGLNSLGIEKAIVPQPGEEFEL
;
A
#
# COMPACT_ATOMS: atom_id res chain seq x y z
N MET A 1 3.47 -7.17 7.25
CA MET A 1 2.00 -7.07 7.33
C MET A 1 1.39 -7.88 8.46
N CYS A 2 2.07 -7.98 9.60
CA CYS A 2 1.60 -8.74 10.77
C CYS A 2 1.30 -10.24 10.55
N GLU A 3 1.65 -10.82 9.40
CA GLU A 3 1.32 -12.23 9.06
C GLU A 3 2.17 -13.28 9.78
N ALA A 4 3.36 -12.92 10.28
CA ALA A 4 4.32 -13.89 10.80
C ALA A 4 5.27 -13.30 11.83
N GLY A 5 5.95 -14.19 12.56
CA GLY A 5 7.00 -13.86 13.51
C GLY A 5 6.46 -13.32 14.84
N ARG A 6 7.36 -12.71 15.62
CA ARG A 6 7.10 -12.30 17.01
C ARG A 6 5.93 -11.33 17.17
N ILE A 7 5.66 -10.52 16.15
CA ILE A 7 4.57 -9.53 16.20
C ILE A 7 3.20 -10.19 16.45
N LEU A 8 2.97 -11.41 15.95
CA LEU A 8 1.71 -12.13 16.19
C LEU A 8 1.49 -12.39 17.69
N HIS A 9 2.53 -12.75 18.44
CA HIS A 9 2.44 -12.96 19.88
C HIS A 9 2.18 -11.65 20.63
N HIS A 10 2.83 -10.56 20.21
CA HIS A 10 2.55 -9.23 20.77
C HIS A 10 1.10 -8.83 20.52
N LEU A 11 0.59 -8.99 19.30
CA LEU A 11 -0.80 -8.68 18.97
C LEU A 11 -1.78 -9.55 19.77
N LYS A 12 -1.56 -10.88 19.79
CA LYS A 12 -2.37 -11.84 20.57
C LYS A 12 -2.57 -11.38 22.02
N ASN A 13 -1.50 -10.93 22.66
CA ASN A 13 -1.50 -10.60 24.08
C ASN A 13 -2.01 -9.19 24.39
N ASN A 14 -2.10 -8.29 23.40
CA ASN A 14 -2.28 -6.85 23.65
C ASN A 14 -3.44 -6.21 22.90
N VAL A 15 -3.97 -6.83 21.85
CA VAL A 15 -4.96 -6.20 20.95
C VAL A 15 -6.33 -5.96 21.61
N GLU A 16 -6.65 -6.71 22.67
CA GLU A 16 -7.91 -6.56 23.42
C GLU A 16 -7.84 -5.56 24.59
N ASP A 17 -6.68 -4.93 24.84
CA ASP A 17 -6.55 -3.90 25.88
C ASP A 17 -6.66 -2.49 25.25
N PRO A 18 -7.68 -1.69 25.60
CA PRO A 18 -7.88 -0.36 25.03
C PRO A 18 -6.81 0.67 25.44
N ARG A 19 -5.96 0.37 26.42
CA ARG A 19 -4.84 1.23 26.81
C ARG A 19 -3.69 1.15 25.79
N ASN A 20 -3.68 0.12 24.95
CA ASN A 20 -2.61 -0.14 23.99
C ASN A 20 -2.84 0.58 22.66
N THR A 21 -1.77 0.71 21.89
CA THR A 21 -1.81 1.25 20.53
C THR A 21 -0.94 0.40 19.60
N VAL A 22 -1.52 -0.03 18.49
CA VAL A 22 -0.81 -0.68 17.39
C VAL A 22 -0.49 0.39 16.36
N LEU A 23 0.79 0.76 16.27
CA LEU A 23 1.26 1.75 15.33
C LEU A 23 1.75 1.06 14.05
N ILE A 24 1.07 1.30 12.93
CA ILE A 24 1.44 0.79 11.61
C ILE A 24 2.21 1.87 10.86
N VAL A 25 3.41 1.55 10.39
CA VAL A 25 4.34 2.53 9.78
C VAL A 25 4.55 2.33 8.27
N GLY A 26 3.76 1.46 7.64
CA GLY A 26 3.90 1.15 6.23
C GLY A 26 2.64 0.53 5.64
N TRP A 27 2.61 0.41 4.31
CA TRP A 27 1.47 -0.14 3.59
C TRP A 27 1.17 -1.59 3.98
N GLN A 28 -0.12 -1.92 4.04
CA GLN A 28 -0.61 -3.25 4.38
C GLN A 28 -1.40 -3.83 3.21
N ALA A 29 -0.96 -4.99 2.70
CA ALA A 29 -1.59 -5.61 1.55
C ALA A 29 -2.99 -6.10 1.87
N PRO A 30 -3.89 -6.11 0.87
CA PRO A 30 -5.19 -6.74 0.98
C PRO A 30 -5.13 -8.14 1.62
N HIS A 31 -6.18 -8.46 2.38
CA HIS A 31 -6.40 -9.76 3.03
C HIS A 31 -5.44 -10.14 4.18
N THR A 32 -4.40 -9.35 4.45
CA THR A 32 -3.50 -9.55 5.60
C THR A 32 -4.13 -9.11 6.92
N LEU A 33 -3.66 -9.67 8.04
CA LEU A 33 -3.97 -9.22 9.39
C LEU A 33 -3.65 -7.73 9.56
N GLY A 34 -2.50 -7.28 9.07
CA GLY A 34 -2.11 -5.87 9.10
C GLY A 34 -3.15 -4.96 8.46
N ARG A 35 -3.73 -5.36 7.32
CA ARG A 35 -4.78 -4.59 6.64
C ARG A 35 -6.07 -4.54 7.44
N ARG A 36 -6.50 -5.66 8.03
CA ARG A 36 -7.68 -5.72 8.90
C ARG A 36 -7.55 -4.82 10.13
N LEU A 37 -6.34 -4.73 10.69
CA LEU A 37 -6.04 -3.81 11.80
C LEU A 37 -6.21 -2.35 11.36
N VAL A 38 -5.60 -1.96 10.23
CA VAL A 38 -5.69 -0.58 9.70
C VAL A 38 -7.13 -0.20 9.34
N GLU A 39 -7.90 -1.15 8.82
CA GLU A 39 -9.34 -0.97 8.51
C GLU A 39 -10.22 -0.91 9.77
N GLY A 40 -9.67 -1.16 10.95
CA GLY A 40 -10.40 -1.09 12.22
C GLY A 40 -11.46 -2.20 12.37
N GLN A 41 -11.23 -3.38 11.80
CA GLN A 41 -12.17 -4.49 11.95
C GLN A 41 -12.37 -4.85 13.43
N SER A 42 -13.62 -4.94 13.88
CA SER A 42 -13.95 -5.16 15.30
C SER A 42 -13.38 -6.46 15.88
N THR A 43 -13.11 -7.44 15.01
CA THR A 43 -12.53 -8.72 15.36
C THR A 43 -11.43 -9.06 14.36
N VAL A 44 -10.31 -9.60 14.85
CA VAL A 44 -9.20 -10.07 14.03
C VAL A 44 -8.81 -11.49 14.39
N LYS A 45 -8.22 -12.23 13.45
CA LYS A 45 -7.81 -13.62 13.63
C LYS A 45 -6.29 -13.72 13.79
N ILE A 46 -5.84 -14.31 14.89
CA ILE A 46 -4.41 -14.47 15.23
C ILE A 46 -4.20 -15.93 15.65
N PHE A 47 -3.29 -16.65 15.01
CA PHE A 47 -3.06 -18.10 15.22
C PHE A 47 -4.32 -18.98 15.11
N GLY A 48 -5.29 -18.58 14.28
CA GLY A 48 -6.52 -19.33 14.12
C GLY A 48 -7.64 -18.96 15.10
N GLU A 49 -7.36 -18.15 16.10
CA GLU A 49 -8.31 -17.72 17.14
C GLU A 49 -8.78 -16.28 16.89
N GLU A 50 -10.00 -15.96 17.32
CA GLU A 50 -10.59 -14.63 17.18
C GLU A 50 -10.32 -13.76 18.41
N TYR A 51 -9.97 -12.48 18.17
CA TYR A 51 -9.69 -11.48 19.20
C TYR A 51 -10.45 -10.19 18.90
N ARG A 52 -10.99 -9.52 19.92
CA ARG A 52 -11.65 -8.22 19.75
C ARG A 52 -10.62 -7.11 19.61
N LEU A 53 -10.69 -6.33 18.52
CA LEU A 53 -9.85 -5.17 18.36
C LEU A 53 -10.34 -4.04 19.28
N LYS A 54 -9.68 -3.87 20.42
CA LYS A 54 -9.96 -2.80 21.39
C LYS A 54 -8.81 -1.80 21.49
N ALA A 55 -7.58 -2.25 21.26
CA ALA A 55 -6.42 -1.38 21.15
C ALA A 55 -6.65 -0.35 20.04
N ARG A 56 -6.14 0.87 20.24
CA ARG A 56 -6.15 1.90 19.18
C ARG A 56 -5.24 1.45 18.04
N VAL A 57 -5.64 1.73 16.80
CA VAL A 57 -4.79 1.51 15.62
C VAL A 57 -4.51 2.85 14.99
N GLU A 58 -3.23 3.19 14.90
CA GLU A 58 -2.75 4.44 14.33
C GLU A 58 -1.81 4.14 13.16
N THR A 59 -1.81 4.99 12.14
CA THR A 59 -0.94 4.81 10.97
C THR A 59 -0.07 6.04 10.71
N ILE A 60 1.23 5.83 10.51
CA ILE A 60 2.16 6.85 10.00
C ILE A 60 2.65 6.41 8.63
N ASN A 61 2.18 7.08 7.58
CA ASN A 61 2.50 6.72 6.19
C ASN A 61 3.90 7.19 5.73
N GLY A 62 4.51 8.14 6.45
CA GLY A 62 5.80 8.74 6.07
C GLY A 62 7.03 7.85 6.24
N PHE A 63 6.90 6.67 6.83
CA PHE A 63 8.03 5.73 7.03
C PHE A 63 8.03 4.56 6.05
N SER A 64 7.12 4.55 5.06
CA SER A 64 7.03 3.47 4.07
C SER A 64 8.20 3.44 3.08
N ALA A 65 8.98 4.53 2.99
CA ALA A 65 10.07 4.74 2.03
C ALA A 65 9.65 4.62 0.54
N HIS A 66 8.35 4.68 0.26
CA HIS A 66 7.80 4.77 -1.08
C HIS A 66 7.45 6.22 -1.40
N ALA A 67 7.77 6.64 -2.62
CA ALA A 67 7.35 7.93 -3.13
C ALA A 67 5.82 8.00 -3.19
N ASP A 68 5.26 9.14 -2.79
CA ASP A 68 3.84 9.41 -2.95
C ASP A 68 3.48 9.70 -4.42
N ARG A 69 2.19 9.88 -4.70
CA ARG A 69 1.71 10.16 -6.07
C ARG A 69 2.37 11.39 -6.66
N ASN A 70 2.53 12.47 -5.90
CA ASN A 70 3.04 13.72 -6.41
C ASN A 70 4.55 13.63 -6.63
N GLU A 71 5.28 12.98 -5.72
CA GLU A 71 6.71 12.69 -5.88
C GLU A 71 6.98 11.84 -7.14
N LEU A 72 6.13 10.86 -7.45
CA LEU A 72 6.23 10.07 -8.69
C LEU A 72 5.95 10.90 -9.96
N LEU A 73 4.97 11.80 -9.90
CA LEU A 73 4.66 12.70 -11.03
C LEU A 73 5.77 13.74 -11.24
N ASP A 74 6.30 14.30 -10.15
CA ASP A 74 7.42 15.24 -10.18
C ASP A 74 8.68 14.55 -10.73
N TYR A 75 8.94 13.31 -10.32
CA TYR A 75 10.03 12.51 -10.87
C TYR A 75 9.88 12.32 -12.38
N ALA A 76 8.68 11.94 -12.86
CA ALA A 76 8.40 11.80 -14.29
C ALA A 76 8.64 13.11 -15.06
N ASN A 77 8.27 14.24 -14.49
CA ASN A 77 8.51 15.54 -15.09
C ASN A 77 10.01 15.88 -15.17
N GLN A 78 10.75 15.63 -14.09
CA GLN A 78 12.20 15.87 -14.00
C GLN A 78 13.01 15.06 -15.03
N VAL A 79 12.61 13.82 -15.31
CA VAL A 79 13.27 12.99 -16.35
C VAL A 79 12.85 13.37 -17.78
N GLY A 80 11.99 14.37 -17.94
CA GLY A 80 11.51 14.86 -19.23
C GLY A 80 10.32 14.06 -19.75
N ALA A 81 9.20 14.06 -19.01
CA ALA A 81 7.96 13.35 -19.31
C ALA A 81 7.59 13.32 -20.81
N GLN A 82 7.61 14.47 -21.48
CA GLN A 82 7.23 14.64 -22.89
C GLN A 82 8.18 13.94 -23.89
N ARG A 83 9.35 13.49 -23.43
CA ARG A 83 10.33 12.75 -24.24
C ARG A 83 10.20 11.24 -24.07
N LEU A 84 9.44 10.78 -23.08
CA LEU A 84 9.22 9.37 -22.83
C LEU A 84 8.24 8.80 -23.85
N LYS A 85 8.65 7.74 -24.56
CA LYS A 85 7.79 7.05 -25.52
C LYS A 85 6.64 6.29 -24.83
N SER A 86 6.96 5.65 -23.72
CA SER A 86 6.04 4.84 -22.92
C SER A 86 6.49 4.80 -21.47
N VAL A 87 5.54 4.67 -20.54
CA VAL A 87 5.75 4.41 -19.11
C VAL A 87 4.83 3.27 -18.68
N PHE A 88 5.37 2.30 -17.95
CA PHE A 88 4.62 1.18 -17.41
C PHE A 88 4.46 1.33 -15.90
N VAL A 89 3.22 1.42 -15.43
CA VAL A 89 2.87 1.58 -14.02
C VAL A 89 2.60 0.22 -13.40
N VAL A 90 3.50 -0.23 -12.54
CA VAL A 90 3.47 -1.55 -11.90
C VAL A 90 3.56 -1.43 -10.37
N HIS A 91 3.41 -2.54 -9.66
CA HIS A 91 3.59 -2.63 -8.21
C HIS A 91 2.65 -1.69 -7.40
N GLY A 92 1.40 -1.57 -7.84
CA GLY A 92 0.34 -0.83 -7.14
C GLY A 92 -1.00 -1.54 -7.27
N GLU A 93 -1.93 -1.25 -6.34
CA GLU A 93 -3.32 -1.67 -6.48
C GLU A 93 -3.92 -1.06 -7.76
N GLU A 94 -4.83 -1.78 -8.42
CA GLU A 94 -5.38 -1.41 -9.73
C GLU A 94 -5.84 0.05 -9.79
N ALA A 95 -6.70 0.47 -8.86
CA ALA A 95 -7.20 1.84 -8.81
C ALA A 95 -6.10 2.89 -8.64
N SER A 96 -5.07 2.59 -7.83
CA SER A 96 -3.94 3.50 -7.59
C SER A 96 -3.04 3.59 -8.82
N SER A 97 -2.77 2.45 -9.47
CA SER A 97 -2.00 2.38 -10.71
C SER A 97 -2.69 3.13 -11.85
N GLN A 98 -4.01 2.97 -12.00
CA GLN A 98 -4.81 3.70 -12.99
C GLN A 98 -4.80 5.20 -12.71
N ALA A 99 -4.94 5.62 -11.45
CA ALA A 99 -4.88 7.03 -11.07
C ALA A 99 -3.49 7.66 -11.34
N LEU A 100 -2.41 6.92 -11.13
CA LEU A 100 -1.05 7.38 -11.48
C LEU A 100 -0.86 7.46 -13.00
N ALA A 101 -1.28 6.44 -13.76
CA ALA A 101 -1.22 6.45 -15.22
C ALA A 101 -1.98 7.65 -15.81
N TYR A 102 -3.17 7.96 -15.30
CA TYR A 102 -3.92 9.15 -15.69
C TYR A 102 -3.16 10.45 -15.39
N GLY A 103 -2.50 10.53 -14.23
CA GLY A 103 -1.64 11.65 -13.88
C GLY A 103 -0.46 11.81 -14.84
N LEU A 104 0.21 10.71 -15.19
CA LEU A 104 1.33 10.69 -16.14
C LEU A 104 0.89 11.12 -17.54
N ASN A 105 -0.27 10.67 -18.02
CA ASN A 105 -0.84 11.12 -19.29
C ASN A 105 -1.11 12.63 -19.27
N SER A 106 -1.58 13.17 -18.13
CA SER A 106 -1.81 14.61 -17.96
C SER A 106 -0.53 15.46 -18.00
N LEU A 107 0.65 14.84 -17.80
CA LEU A 107 1.96 15.48 -17.97
C LEU A 107 2.46 15.48 -19.43
N GLY A 108 1.70 14.88 -20.36
CA GLY A 108 2.05 14.78 -21.78
C GLY A 108 2.78 13.50 -22.17
N ILE A 109 2.80 12.48 -21.32
CA ILE A 109 3.25 11.13 -21.72
C ILE A 109 2.14 10.49 -22.54
N GLU A 110 2.39 10.15 -23.81
CA GLU A 110 1.35 9.60 -24.69
C GLU A 110 0.88 8.20 -24.28
N LYS A 111 1.78 7.40 -23.67
CA LYS A 111 1.54 6.01 -23.32
C LYS A 111 1.93 5.71 -21.87
N ALA A 112 1.09 6.07 -20.90
CA ALA A 112 1.15 5.51 -19.55
C ALA A 112 0.25 4.27 -19.46
N ILE A 113 0.85 3.10 -19.31
CA ILE A 113 0.21 1.78 -19.40
C ILE A 113 0.22 1.11 -18.04
N VAL A 114 -0.91 0.54 -17.62
CA VAL A 114 -1.01 -0.35 -16.45
C VAL A 114 -1.11 -1.79 -16.99
N PRO A 115 0.01 -2.53 -17.06
CA PRO A 115 0.02 -3.84 -17.68
C PRO A 115 -0.68 -4.89 -16.82
N GLN A 116 -1.22 -5.92 -17.48
CA GLN A 116 -1.78 -7.09 -16.84
C GLN A 116 -0.73 -8.21 -16.65
N PRO A 117 -0.91 -9.11 -15.67
CA PRO A 117 -0.01 -10.26 -15.51
C PRO A 117 0.08 -11.10 -16.80
N GLY A 118 1.30 -11.30 -17.29
CA GLY A 118 1.57 -12.08 -18.50
C GLY A 118 1.42 -11.28 -19.81
N GLU A 119 1.16 -9.98 -19.75
CA GLU A 119 1.17 -9.11 -20.92
C GLU A 119 2.61 -8.82 -21.39
N GLU A 120 2.83 -8.82 -22.70
CA GLU A 120 4.13 -8.62 -23.34
C GLU A 120 4.11 -7.36 -24.22
N PHE A 121 5.25 -6.66 -24.29
CA PHE A 121 5.39 -5.42 -25.05
C PHE A 121 6.69 -5.41 -25.86
N GLU A 122 6.60 -4.89 -27.09
CA GLU A 122 7.75 -4.56 -27.93
C GLU A 122 8.08 -3.07 -27.74
N LEU A 123 9.37 -2.72 -27.59
CA LEU A 123 9.82 -1.38 -27.17
C LEU A 123 10.42 -0.55 -28.31
#